data_AF-A0A7S3HQH1-F1
#
_entry.id   AF-A0A7S3HQH1-F1
#
_cell.length_a   1.000
_cell.length_b   1.000
_cell.length_c   1.000
_cell.angle_alpha   90.00
_cell.angle_beta   90.00
_cell.angle_gamma   90.00
#
_symmetry.space_group_name_H-M   'P 1'
#
loop_
_entity.id
_entity.type
_entity.pdbx_description
1 polymer ?
#
loop_
_entity_poly.entity_id
_entity_poly.type
_entity_poly.pdbx_seq_one_letter_code
_entity_poly.pdbx_strand_id
1 'polypeptide(L)'
;EFLIHMDGLLSDARPDGDATAGHLLVLATSNAPWDLDEALRRRLEKRIYIPLPDCQARLRMVQHHLKAIHIIEDIDFESLAERTEGYSGADVQMVCRDAAMNPMR
;
A
#
# COMPACT_ATOMS: atom_id res chain seq x y z
N GLU A 1 0.64 16.25 22.51
CA GLU A 1 1.41 15.02 22.75
C GLU A 1 2.03 14.41 21.49
N PHE A 2 1.27 13.81 20.54
CA PHE A 2 1.86 13.13 19.36
C PHE A 2 2.85 14.00 18.56
N LEU A 3 2.44 15.22 18.24
CA LEU A 3 3.24 16.21 17.56
C LEU A 3 4.51 16.63 18.34
N ILE A 4 4.52 16.54 19.67
CA ILE A 4 5.69 16.88 20.50
C ILE A 4 6.73 15.77 20.41
N HIS A 5 6.29 14.50 20.35
CA HIS A 5 7.18 13.35 20.25
C HIS A 5 7.76 13.14 18.83
N MET A 6 7.15 13.72 17.79
CA MET A 6 7.67 13.66 16.42
C MET A 6 8.99 14.41 16.23
N ASP A 7 9.27 15.44 17.03
CA ASP A 7 10.55 16.18 16.96
C ASP A 7 11.71 15.38 17.59
N GLY A 8 11.43 14.17 18.08
CA GLY A 8 12.41 13.14 18.42
C GLY A 8 12.60 12.92 19.92
N LEU A 9 12.94 11.67 20.25
CA LEU A 9 13.75 11.32 21.42
C LEU A 9 15.14 11.95 21.25
N LEU A 10 15.26 13.25 21.48
CA LEU A 10 16.55 13.97 21.48
C LEU A 10 17.35 13.78 22.79
N SER A 11 16.89 12.93 23.71
CA SER A 11 17.49 12.79 25.02
C SER A 11 17.56 11.33 25.44
N ASP A 12 18.68 10.69 25.09
CA ASP A 12 19.47 9.92 26.04
C ASP A 12 20.85 9.63 25.42
N ALA A 13 21.56 10.69 25.06
CA ALA A 13 23.02 10.62 25.04
C ALA A 13 23.47 10.50 26.51
N ARG A 14 23.52 9.28 27.04
CA ARG A 14 24.21 9.03 28.31
C ARG A 14 25.66 9.52 28.14
N PRO A 15 26.25 10.17 29.16
CA PRO A 15 27.64 10.63 29.10
C PRO A 15 28.64 9.48 28.85
N ASP A 16 28.22 8.24 29.08
CA ASP A 16 28.96 7.02 28.76
C ASP A 16 28.59 6.46 27.38
N GLY A 17 28.99 7.17 26.33
CA GLY A 17 29.68 6.61 25.15
C GLY A 17 29.05 5.54 24.25
N ASP A 18 27.79 5.13 24.41
CA ASP A 18 27.16 4.17 23.47
C ASP A 18 25.69 4.49 23.15
N ALA A 19 25.46 5.71 22.66
CA ALA A 19 24.16 6.09 22.11
C ALA A 19 24.12 5.76 20.61
N THR A 20 23.73 4.54 20.26
CA THR A 20 23.20 4.24 18.93
C THR A 20 21.85 4.96 18.81
N ALA A 21 21.90 6.24 18.40
CA ALA A 21 20.70 7.01 18.11
C ALA A 21 19.92 6.32 16.99
N GLY A 22 18.84 5.62 17.34
CA GLY A 22 17.98 4.96 16.38
C GLY A 22 17.28 5.98 15.49
N HIS A 23 17.38 5.84 14.18
CA HIS A 23 16.58 6.62 13.24
C HIS A 23 15.15 6.08 13.21
N LEU A 24 14.17 6.93 13.47
CA LEU A 24 12.75 6.57 13.38
C LEU A 24 12.14 7.10 12.09
N LEU A 25 11.55 6.21 11.28
CA LEU A 25 10.82 6.57 10.06
C LEU A 25 9.33 6.46 10.32
N VAL A 26 8.60 7.56 10.11
CA VAL A 26 7.13 7.59 10.20
C VAL A 26 6.54 7.47 8.79
N LEU A 27 5.70 6.46 8.58
CA LEU A 27 4.90 6.28 7.38
C LEU A 27 3.42 6.46 7.72
N ALA A 28 2.71 7.29 6.95
CA ALA A 28 1.28 7.54 7.11
C ALA A 28 0.56 7.31 5.77
N THR A 29 -0.63 6.73 5.83
CA THR A 29 -1.50 6.50 4.68
C THR A 29 -2.86 7.14 4.94
N SER A 30 -3.40 7.86 3.96
CA SER A 30 -4.73 8.49 4.06
C SER A 30 -5.33 8.65 2.67
N ASN A 31 -6.63 8.40 2.55
CA ASN A 31 -7.45 8.71 1.38
C ASN A 31 -8.03 10.14 1.42
N ALA A 32 -7.88 10.85 2.54
CA ALA A 32 -8.33 12.22 2.73
C ALA A 32 -7.18 13.09 3.29
N PRO A 33 -6.11 13.34 2.51
CA PRO A 33 -4.95 14.09 2.97
C PRO A 33 -5.25 15.56 3.32
N TRP A 34 -6.35 16.11 2.83
CA TRP A 34 -6.79 17.48 3.11
C TRP A 34 -7.46 17.64 4.48
N ASP A 35 -7.98 16.55 5.06
CA ASP A 35 -8.60 16.55 6.39
C ASP A 35 -7.56 16.56 7.53
N LEU A 36 -6.27 16.35 7.22
CA LEU A 36 -5.20 16.48 8.20
C LEU A 36 -5.00 17.93 8.63
N ASP A 37 -4.75 18.12 9.92
CA ASP A 37 -4.40 19.42 10.46
C ASP A 37 -3.11 19.98 9.82
N GLU A 38 -2.97 21.31 9.84
CA GLU A 38 -1.83 21.94 9.17
C GLU A 38 -0.49 21.54 9.81
N ALA A 39 -0.46 21.33 11.13
CA ALA A 39 0.74 21.00 11.88
C ALA A 39 1.29 19.61 11.51
N LEU A 40 0.45 18.59 11.39
CA LEU A 40 0.86 17.25 10.95
C LEU A 40 1.25 17.26 9.48
N ARG A 41 0.48 17.96 8.62
CA ARG A 41 0.82 18.07 7.19
C ARG A 41 2.21 18.68 7.00
N ARG A 42 2.58 19.71 7.78
CA ARG A 42 3.92 20.33 7.70
C ARG A 42 5.06 19.36 8.07
N ARG A 43 4.84 18.44 9.01
CA ARG A 43 5.82 17.40 9.40
C ARG A 43 5.88 16.21 8.45
N LEU A 44 4.80 15.93 7.71
CA LEU A 44 4.76 14.95 6.64
C LEU A 44 5.23 15.59 5.32
N GLU A 45 6.54 15.84 5.23
CA GLU A 45 7.17 16.54 4.12
C GLU A 45 7.08 15.78 2.79
N LYS A 46 7.36 14.47 2.82
CA LYS A 46 7.31 13.61 1.64
C LYS A 46 5.90 13.06 1.46
N ARG A 47 5.26 13.43 0.37
CA ARG A 47 3.89 13.01 0.03
C ARG A 47 3.90 12.35 -1.33
N ILE A 48 3.50 11.10 -1.36
CA ILE A 48 3.47 10.29 -2.57
C ILE A 48 2.00 10.03 -2.90
N TYR A 49 1.58 10.51 -4.07
CA TYR A 49 0.28 10.16 -4.61
C TYR A 49 0.31 8.72 -5.14
N ILE A 50 -0.64 7.90 -4.70
CA ILE A 50 -0.80 6.52 -5.17
C ILE A 50 -2.01 6.53 -6.11
N PRO A 51 -1.81 6.53 -7.44
CA PRO A 51 -2.91 6.45 -8.40
C PRO A 51 -3.53 5.04 -8.41
N LEU A 52 -4.66 4.91 -9.08
CA LEU A 52 -5.18 3.61 -9.50
C LEU A 52 -4.14 2.88 -10.36
N PRO A 53 -4.07 1.54 -10.29
CA PRO A 53 -3.11 0.76 -11.07
C PRO A 53 -3.38 0.90 -12.57
N ASP A 54 -2.31 1.05 -13.34
CA ASP A 54 -2.37 1.01 -14.80
C ASP A 54 -2.66 -0.43 -15.31
N CYS A 55 -2.84 -0.57 -16.62
CA CYS A 55 -3.15 -1.86 -17.23
C CYS A 55 -2.07 -2.92 -16.94
N GLN A 56 -0.79 -2.57 -17.05
CA GLN A 56 0.30 -3.52 -16.76
C GLN A 56 0.37 -3.91 -15.29
N ALA A 57 0.11 -2.97 -14.37
CA ALA A 57 0.03 -3.23 -12.95
C ALA A 57 -1.11 -4.20 -12.66
N ARG A 58 -2.31 -3.96 -13.21
CA ARG A 58 -3.46 -4.88 -13.05
C ARG A 58 -3.16 -6.28 -13.60
N LEU A 59 -2.52 -6.39 -14.77
CA LEU A 59 -2.07 -7.67 -15.32
C LEU A 59 -1.18 -8.43 -14.33
N ARG A 60 -0.15 -7.76 -13.78
CA ARG A 60 0.75 -8.38 -12.79
C ARG A 60 0.04 -8.74 -11.49
N MET A 61 -0.93 -7.94 -11.06
CA MET A 61 -1.72 -8.20 -9.86
C MET A 61 -2.60 -9.44 -10.03
N VAL A 62 -3.29 -9.57 -11.16
CA VAL A 62 -4.06 -10.78 -11.49
C VAL A 62 -3.14 -12.00 -11.49
N GLN A 63 -2.03 -11.95 -12.23
CA GLN A 63 -1.06 -13.05 -12.28
C GLN A 63 -0.54 -13.42 -10.88
N HIS A 64 -0.28 -12.42 -10.03
CA HIS A 64 0.14 -12.64 -8.66
C HIS A 64 -0.94 -13.34 -7.83
N HIS A 65 -2.18 -12.88 -7.88
CA HIS A 65 -3.28 -13.47 -7.12
C HIS A 65 -3.67 -14.87 -7.58
N LEU A 66 -3.55 -15.15 -8.89
CA LEU A 66 -3.86 -16.47 -9.46
C LEU A 66 -2.68 -17.46 -9.39
N LYS A 67 -1.47 -17.03 -8.98
CA LYS A 67 -0.27 -17.88 -8.93
C LYS A 67 -0.42 -19.14 -8.08
N ALA A 68 -1.22 -19.09 -7.02
CA ALA A 68 -1.47 -20.21 -6.11
C ALA A 68 -2.73 -21.01 -6.44
N ILE A 69 -3.48 -20.62 -7.48
CA ILE A 69 -4.74 -21.26 -7.86
C ILE A 69 -4.47 -22.20 -9.03
N HIS A 70 -5.08 -23.40 -9.00
CA HIS A 70 -5.03 -24.32 -10.13
C HIS A 70 -5.97 -23.82 -11.23
N ILE A 71 -5.38 -23.37 -12.33
CA ILE A 71 -6.09 -22.88 -13.50
C ILE A 71 -6.23 -24.04 -14.50
N ILE A 72 -7.45 -24.33 -14.93
CA ILE A 72 -7.79 -25.45 -15.83
C ILE A 72 -7.80 -25.00 -17.30
N GLU A 73 -8.09 -23.72 -17.55
CA GLU A 73 -8.22 -23.13 -18.88
C GLU A 73 -7.17 -22.03 -19.10
N ASP A 74 -6.68 -21.85 -20.33
CA ASP A 74 -5.76 -20.75 -20.63
C ASP A 74 -6.47 -19.41 -20.41
N ILE A 75 -5.94 -18.61 -19.48
CA ILE A 75 -6.46 -17.28 -19.16
C ILE A 75 -5.71 -16.24 -19.98
N ASP A 76 -6.45 -15.44 -20.74
CA ASP A 76 -5.94 -14.22 -21.35
C ASP A 76 -5.86 -13.10 -20.30
N PHE A 77 -4.67 -12.93 -19.72
CA PHE A 77 -4.40 -11.91 -18.71
C PHE A 77 -4.41 -10.48 -19.27
N GLU A 78 -4.13 -10.30 -20.56
CA GLU A 78 -4.10 -9.00 -21.22
C GLU A 78 -5.52 -8.47 -21.40
N SER A 79 -6.41 -9.30 -21.93
CA SER A 79 -7.84 -8.97 -22.03
C SER A 79 -8.47 -8.72 -20.65
N LEU A 80 -8.09 -9.48 -19.62
CA LEU A 80 -8.62 -9.25 -18.27
C LEU A 80 -8.13 -7.91 -17.68
N ALA A 81 -6.88 -7.53 -17.92
CA ALA A 81 -6.33 -6.26 -17.46
C ALA A 81 -7.01 -5.05 -18.14
N GLU A 82 -7.38 -5.17 -19.42
CA GLU A 82 -8.17 -4.16 -20.14
C GLU A 82 -9.58 -4.05 -19.57
N ARG A 83 -10.25 -5.18 -19.34
CA ARG A 83 -11.63 -5.22 -18.80
C ARG A 83 -11.76 -4.73 -17.36
N THR A 84 -10.66 -4.67 -16.62
CA THR A 84 -10.61 -4.23 -15.22
C THR A 84 -10.16 -2.76 -15.10
N GLU A 85 -10.32 -1.95 -16.14
CA GLU A 85 -10.05 -0.52 -16.07
C GLU A 85 -10.78 0.17 -14.91
N GLY A 86 -10.06 1.01 -14.17
CA GLY A 86 -10.57 1.72 -13.00
C GLY A 86 -10.58 0.91 -11.70
N TYR A 87 -10.24 -0.39 -11.74
CA TYR A 87 -10.25 -1.22 -10.54
C TYR A 87 -9.09 -0.87 -9.62
N SER A 88 -9.36 -0.79 -8.32
CA SER A 88 -8.33 -0.71 -7.30
C SER A 88 -7.66 -2.07 -7.10
N GLY A 89 -6.55 -2.08 -6.36
CA GLY A 89 -5.91 -3.34 -6.01
C GLY A 89 -6.80 -4.30 -5.21
N ALA A 90 -7.67 -3.75 -4.35
CA ALA A 90 -8.62 -4.54 -3.59
C ALA A 90 -9.68 -5.18 -4.50
N ASP A 91 -10.16 -4.44 -5.52
CA ASP A 91 -11.15 -4.95 -6.47
C ASP A 91 -10.59 -6.10 -7.31
N VAL A 92 -9.34 -5.96 -7.80
CA VAL A 92 -8.66 -7.02 -8.55
C VAL A 92 -8.52 -8.29 -7.70
N GLN A 93 -8.09 -8.14 -6.44
CA GLN A 93 -8.00 -9.26 -5.50
C GLN A 93 -9.35 -9.93 -5.25
N MET A 94 -10.40 -9.12 -5.06
CA MET A 94 -11.75 -9.60 -4.79
C MET A 94 -12.30 -10.42 -5.97
N VAL A 95 -12.14 -9.93 -7.21
CA VAL A 95 -12.55 -10.67 -8.42
C VAL A 95 -11.82 -12.00 -8.52
N CYS A 96 -10.49 -12.00 -8.35
CA CYS A 96 -9.70 -13.24 -8.43
C CYS A 96 -10.15 -14.25 -7.37
N ARG A 97 -10.43 -13.77 -6.15
CA ARG A 97 -10.92 -14.61 -5.05
C ARG A 97 -12.32 -15.16 -5.34
N ASP A 98 -13.24 -14.34 -5.81
CA ASP A 98 -14.62 -14.77 -6.10
C ASP A 98 -14.66 -15.79 -7.24
N ALA A 99 -13.89 -15.55 -8.31
CA ALA A 99 -13.74 -16.50 -9.42
C ALA A 99 -13.19 -17.86 -8.95
N ALA A 100 -12.23 -17.87 -8.02
CA ALA A 100 -11.67 -19.10 -7.46
C ALA A 100 -12.65 -19.86 -6.56
N MET A 101 -13.61 -19.17 -5.94
CA MET A 101 -14.64 -19.78 -5.10
C MET A 101 -15.86 -20.24 -5.91
N ASN A 102 -16.03 -19.76 -7.15
CA ASN A 102 -17.18 -20.08 -7.99
C ASN A 102 -17.42 -21.60 -8.19
N PRO A 103 -16.40 -22.46 -8.39
CA PRO A 103 -16.61 -23.91 -8.51
C PRO A 103 -17.08 -24.61 -7.23
N MET A 104 -17.02 -23.95 -6.06
CA MET A 104 -17.51 -24.47 -4.78
C MET A 104 -18.95 -24.06 -4.47
N ARG A 105 -19.57 -23.22 -5.29
CA ARG A 105 -20.99 -22.86 -5.20
C ARG A 105 -21.85 -23.85 -6.00
#